data_AF-A0A947BW75-F1
#
_entry.id   AF-A0A947BW75-F1
#
_cell.length_a   1.000
_cell.length_b   1.000
_cell.length_c   1.000
_cell.angle_alpha   90.00
_cell.angle_beta   90.00
_cell.angle_gamma   90.00
#
_symmetry.space_group_name_H-M   'P 1'
#
loop_
_entity.id
_entity.type
_entity.pdbx_description
1 polymer ?
#
loop_
_entity_poly.entity_id
_entity_poly.type
_entity_poly.pdbx_seq_one_letter_code
_entity_poly.pdbx_strand_id
1 'polypeptide(L)'
;MNKDYRKVLSGTALEYYDTREAVNAIEPGSYEGLPYTSRILAEQLVRRCAPEDLTASLEQLIYRKRDLDFPWYPARVVCHDILGQTALVDLAGLRDAIAEEGGDPSKVNPVVPTQLLVVFFLYFEHGGD
;
A
#
# COMPACT_ATOMS: atom_id res chain seq x y z
N MET A 1 -9.35 -2.46 10.34
CA MET A 1 -8.70 -1.14 10.22
C MET A 1 -8.62 -0.56 11.61
N ASN A 2 -7.45 -0.10 12.02
CA ASN A 2 -7.19 0.26 13.41
C ASN A 2 -8.01 1.49 13.81
N LYS A 3 -8.38 1.57 15.09
CA LYS A 3 -9.07 2.74 15.64
C LYS A 3 -8.15 3.58 16.50
N ASP A 4 -7.11 2.97 17.05
CA ASP A 4 -6.13 3.64 17.88
C ASP A 4 -5.33 4.65 17.05
N TYR A 5 -4.93 5.75 17.70
CA TYR A 5 -4.19 6.88 17.11
C TYR A 5 -4.91 7.61 15.98
N ARG A 6 -6.17 7.29 15.67
CA ARG A 6 -6.98 8.05 14.71
C ARG A 6 -7.42 9.38 15.33
N LYS A 7 -7.10 10.48 14.66
CA LYS A 7 -7.42 11.84 15.08
C LYS A 7 -8.07 12.62 13.96
N VAL A 8 -8.87 13.61 14.34
CA VAL A 8 -9.45 14.58 13.40
C VAL A 8 -8.42 15.66 13.13
N LEU A 9 -8.20 15.97 11.86
CA LEU A 9 -7.34 17.08 11.44
C LEU A 9 -8.04 18.41 11.75
N SER A 10 -7.40 19.25 12.57
CA SER A 10 -7.97 20.49 13.10
C SER A 10 -8.56 21.38 12.00
N GLY A 11 -9.82 21.79 12.17
CA GLY A 11 -10.51 22.68 11.21
C GLY A 11 -11.05 21.97 9.97
N THR A 12 -11.02 20.63 9.92
CA THR A 12 -11.56 19.84 8.82
C THR A 12 -12.38 18.66 9.35
N ALA A 13 -13.17 18.02 8.47
CA ALA A 13 -13.80 16.73 8.76
C ALA A 13 -12.89 15.54 8.42
N LEU A 14 -11.62 15.79 8.09
CA LEU A 14 -10.67 14.76 7.69
C LEU A 14 -10.05 14.10 8.92
N GLU A 15 -9.73 12.82 8.78
CA GLU A 15 -9.09 12.03 9.82
C GLU A 15 -7.73 11.55 9.35
N TYR A 16 -6.81 11.40 10.30
CA TYR A 16 -5.47 10.88 10.05
C TYR A 16 -5.04 9.97 11.21
N TYR A 17 -4.04 9.14 10.98
CA TYR A 17 -3.42 8.32 12.02
C TYR A 17 -2.16 9.03 12.54
N ASP A 18 -2.14 9.34 13.83
CA ASP A 18 -1.01 9.96 14.50
C ASP A 18 0.11 8.93 14.69
N THR A 19 0.89 8.76 13.63
CA THR A 19 2.00 7.81 13.58
C THR A 19 3.09 8.20 14.59
N ARG A 20 3.23 9.50 14.90
CA ARG A 20 4.21 9.97 15.89
C ARG A 20 3.82 9.48 17.28
N GLU A 21 2.56 9.61 17.65
CA GLU A 21 2.07 9.09 18.93
C GLU A 21 2.25 7.57 19.02
N ALA A 22 1.89 6.83 17.97
CA ALA A 22 2.03 5.37 17.95
C ALA A 22 3.48 4.91 18.13
N VAL A 23 4.42 5.55 17.44
CA VAL A 23 5.86 5.24 17.54
C VAL A 23 6.42 5.65 18.91
N ASN A 24 6.08 6.85 19.40
CA ASN A 24 6.58 7.34 20.68
C ASN A 24 5.97 6.62 21.90
N ALA A 25 4.84 5.93 21.72
CA ALA A 25 4.28 5.04 22.73
C ALA A 25 5.13 3.78 22.97
N ILE A 26 5.94 3.37 21.97
CA ILE A 26 6.88 2.25 22.09
C ILE A 26 8.21 2.75 22.67
N GLU A 27 8.81 3.76 22.04
CA GLU A 27 10.05 4.39 22.52
C GLU A 27 9.95 5.91 22.41
N PRO A 28 9.93 6.64 23.55
CA PRO A 28 9.80 8.10 23.53
C PRO A 28 10.91 8.79 22.72
N GLY A 29 10.52 9.64 21.77
CA GLY A 29 11.45 10.41 20.93
C GLY A 29 12.04 9.63 19.74
N SER A 30 11.62 8.37 19.54
CA SER A 30 12.12 7.55 18.44
C SER A 30 11.59 8.02 17.07
N TYR A 31 10.41 8.63 17.01
CA TYR A 31 9.82 9.10 15.74
C TYR A 31 10.72 10.13 15.04
N GLU A 32 11.35 11.01 15.81
CA GLU A 32 12.25 12.04 15.30
C GLU A 32 13.48 11.43 14.61
N GLY A 33 13.95 10.27 15.09
CA GLY A 33 15.08 9.53 14.54
C GLY A 33 14.76 8.68 13.29
N LEU A 34 13.47 8.51 12.96
CA LEU A 34 13.06 7.73 11.79
C LEU A 34 13.36 8.47 10.48
N PRO A 35 14.00 7.81 9.48
CA PRO A 35 14.06 8.31 8.12
C PRO A 35 12.66 8.56 7.56
N TYR A 36 12.54 9.53 6.64
CA TYR A 36 11.24 9.91 6.10
C TYR A 36 10.51 8.74 5.42
N THR A 37 11.25 7.85 4.75
CA THR A 37 10.71 6.61 4.16
C THR A 37 10.11 5.69 5.22
N SER A 38 10.77 5.51 6.36
CA SER A 38 10.26 4.70 7.48
C SER A 38 9.02 5.32 8.13
N ARG A 39 8.89 6.65 8.14
CA ARG A 39 7.66 7.33 8.61
C ARG A 39 6.45 6.99 7.74
N ILE A 40 6.64 6.90 6.41
CA ILE A 40 5.60 6.48 5.48
C ILE A 40 5.21 5.02 5.75
N LEU A 41 6.19 4.12 5.92
CA LEU A 41 5.92 2.72 6.24
C LEU A 41 5.21 2.56 7.59
N ALA A 42 5.64 3.31 8.60
CA ALA A 42 5.01 3.31 9.92
C ALA A 42 3.53 3.76 9.86
N GLU A 43 3.19 4.79 9.07
CA GLU A 43 1.79 5.21 8.90
C GLU A 43 0.93 4.08 8.32
N GLN A 44 1.44 3.39 7.29
CA GLN A 44 0.72 2.27 6.68
C GLN A 44 0.46 1.15 7.68
N LEU A 45 1.44 0.86 8.54
CA LEU A 45 1.31 -0.12 9.61
C LEU A 45 0.26 0.33 10.64
N VAL A 46 0.38 1.55 11.17
CA VAL A 46 -0.58 2.10 12.14
C VAL A 46 -2.00 2.07 11.60
N ARG A 47 -2.20 2.34 10.30
CA ARG A 47 -3.53 2.33 9.68
C ARG A 47 -4.06 0.92 9.37
N ARG A 48 -3.23 -0.02 8.90
CA ARG A 48 -3.70 -1.28 8.29
C ARG A 48 -3.15 -2.57 8.88
N CYS A 49 -2.05 -2.54 9.63
CA CYS A 49 -1.52 -3.73 10.28
C CYS A 49 -2.53 -4.26 11.31
N ALA A 50 -2.58 -5.57 11.52
CA ALA A 50 -3.38 -6.16 12.57
C ALA A 50 -2.92 -5.60 13.93
N PRO A 51 -3.83 -5.19 14.84
CA PRO A 51 -3.45 -4.61 16.13
C PRO A 51 -2.44 -5.45 16.92
N GLU A 52 -2.58 -6.78 16.85
CA GLU A 52 -1.71 -7.77 17.49
C GLU A 52 -0.27 -7.76 16.96
N ASP A 53 -0.06 -7.40 15.69
CA ASP A 53 1.26 -7.39 15.04
C ASP A 53 1.89 -5.99 14.97
N LEU A 54 1.12 -4.95 15.31
CA LEU A 54 1.50 -3.55 15.10
C LEU A 54 2.77 -3.19 15.85
N THR A 55 2.86 -3.50 17.14
CA THR A 55 4.03 -3.19 17.97
C THR A 55 5.28 -3.86 17.43
N ALA A 56 5.22 -5.18 17.19
CA ALA A 56 6.35 -5.95 16.67
C ALA A 56 6.82 -5.44 15.29
N SER A 57 5.89 -5.01 14.43
CA SER A 57 6.19 -4.42 13.13
C SER A 57 6.85 -3.04 13.25
N LEU A 58 6.34 -2.18 14.14
CA LEU A 58 6.91 -0.84 14.38
C LEU A 58 8.31 -0.93 14.99
N GLU A 59 8.57 -1.90 15.86
CA GLU A 59 9.89 -2.16 16.42
C GLU A 59 10.95 -2.46 15.34
N GLN A 60 10.57 -3.09 14.23
CA GLN A 60 11.51 -3.31 13.12
C GLN A 60 12.00 -1.98 12.54
N LEU A 61 11.13 -0.97 12.47
CA LEU A 61 11.48 0.36 11.98
C LEU A 61 12.24 1.18 13.03
N ILE A 62 11.78 1.17 14.28
CA ILE A 62 12.35 1.93 15.40
C ILE A 62 13.79 1.47 15.69
N TYR A 63 13.97 0.17 15.85
CA TYR A 63 15.27 -0.43 16.20
C TYR A 63 16.09 -0.88 14.98
N ARG A 64 15.59 -0.68 13.77
CA ARG A 64 16.24 -1.07 12.50
C ARG A 64 16.55 -2.58 12.43
N LYS A 65 15.67 -3.41 13.01
CA LYS A 65 15.77 -4.87 12.98
C LYS A 65 15.34 -5.42 11.61
N ARG A 66 15.68 -6.67 11.34
CA ARG A 66 15.32 -7.41 10.11
C ARG A 66 14.86 -8.83 10.44
N ASP A 67 14.27 -8.98 11.62
CA ASP A 67 13.99 -10.28 12.22
C ASP A 67 12.56 -10.74 11.91
N LEU A 68 11.70 -9.80 11.51
CA LEU A 68 10.29 -10.00 11.21
C LEU A 68 9.91 -9.24 9.93
N ASP A 69 9.26 -9.94 9.01
CA ASP A 69 8.59 -9.31 7.87
C ASP A 69 7.26 -8.68 8.33
N PHE A 70 6.95 -7.50 7.78
CA PHE A 70 5.71 -6.78 8.08
C PHE A 70 4.97 -6.38 6.81
N PRO A 71 3.63 -6.21 6.87
CA PRO A 71 2.85 -5.96 5.67
C PRO A 71 3.06 -4.54 5.14
N TRP A 72 3.12 -4.40 3.82
CA TRP A 72 3.13 -3.12 3.12
C TRP A 72 1.89 -2.97 2.24
N TYR A 73 1.21 -1.82 2.37
CA TYR A 73 -0.05 -1.54 1.68
C TYR A 73 0.12 -0.31 0.78
N PRO A 74 0.48 -0.47 -0.51
CA PRO A 74 0.57 0.68 -1.41
C PRO A 74 -0.79 1.38 -1.57
N ALA A 75 -0.78 2.71 -1.70
CA ALA A 75 -2.00 3.48 -1.89
C ALA A 75 -2.61 3.33 -3.30
N ARG A 76 -1.79 2.96 -4.29
CA ARG A 76 -2.18 2.71 -5.69
C ARG A 76 -1.12 1.87 -6.40
N VAL A 77 -1.51 1.24 -7.50
CA VAL A 77 -0.62 0.52 -8.41
C VAL A 77 -0.56 1.26 -9.74
N VAL A 78 0.65 1.39 -10.29
CA VAL A 78 0.86 1.90 -11.64
C VAL A 78 1.51 0.78 -12.43
N CYS A 79 0.77 0.27 -13.42
CA CYS A 79 1.23 -0.77 -14.32
C CYS A 79 1.76 -0.13 -15.59
N HIS A 80 2.95 -0.55 -15.98
CA HIS A 80 3.49 -0.32 -17.32
C HIS A 80 2.81 -1.24 -18.33
N ASP A 81 2.71 -0.86 -19.61
CA ASP A 81 1.95 -1.59 -20.65
C ASP A 81 2.08 -3.13 -20.62
N ILE A 82 3.28 -3.70 -20.87
CA ILE A 82 3.50 -5.15 -20.99
C ILE A 82 3.16 -5.87 -19.68
N LEU A 83 3.62 -5.35 -18.54
CA LEU A 83 3.35 -5.95 -17.22
C LEU A 83 1.90 -5.73 -16.77
N GLY A 84 1.27 -4.68 -17.25
CA GLY A 84 -0.14 -4.38 -16.99
C GLY A 84 -1.07 -5.25 -17.81
N GLN A 85 -0.69 -5.59 -19.04
CA GLN A 85 -1.43 -6.54 -19.87
C GLN A 85 -1.46 -7.92 -19.22
N THR A 86 -0.32 -8.42 -18.72
CA THR A 86 -0.30 -9.71 -18.01
C THR A 86 -1.19 -9.69 -16.77
N ALA A 87 -1.15 -8.62 -15.98
CA ALA A 87 -2.03 -8.47 -14.81
C ALA A 87 -3.53 -8.41 -15.17
N LEU A 88 -3.88 -7.83 -16.32
CA LEU A 88 -5.27 -7.81 -16.81
C LEU A 88 -5.73 -9.17 -17.32
N VAL A 89 -4.84 -9.94 -17.97
CA VAL A 89 -5.10 -11.32 -18.37
C VAL A 89 -5.31 -12.21 -17.15
N ASP A 90 -4.48 -12.08 -16.11
CA ASP A 90 -4.66 -12.79 -14.85
C ASP A 90 -5.99 -12.44 -14.18
N LEU A 91 -6.36 -11.16 -14.18
CA LEU A 91 -7.65 -10.70 -13.65
C LEU A 91 -8.84 -11.32 -14.41
N ALA A 92 -8.74 -11.44 -15.74
CA ALA A 92 -9.75 -12.10 -16.56
C ALA A 92 -9.84 -13.60 -16.24
N GLY A 93 -8.70 -14.29 -16.15
CA GLY A 93 -8.66 -15.71 -15.80
C GLY A 93 -9.22 -16.00 -14.40
N LEU A 94 -8.94 -15.13 -13.42
CA LEU A 94 -9.54 -15.23 -12.08
C LEU A 94 -11.07 -15.05 -12.10
N ARG A 95 -11.58 -14.18 -12.98
CA ARG A 95 -13.03 -13.99 -13.15
C ARG A 95 -13.69 -15.22 -13.76
N ASP A 96 -13.06 -15.81 -14.76
CA ASP A 96 -13.55 -17.03 -15.41
C ASP A 96 -13.58 -18.19 -14.40
N ALA A 97 -12.51 -18.38 -13.63
CA ALA A 97 -12.44 -19.41 -12.58
C ALA A 97 -13.54 -19.25 -11.52
N ILE A 98 -13.80 -18.03 -11.05
CA ILE A 98 -14.88 -17.76 -10.09
C ILE A 98 -16.26 -18.02 -10.70
N ALA A 99 -16.46 -17.74 -11.99
CA ALA A 99 -17.72 -18.02 -12.68
C ALA A 99 -17.98 -19.54 -12.79
N GLU A 100 -16.95 -20.31 -13.14
CA GLU A 100 -17.03 -21.77 -13.26
C GLU A 100 -17.38 -22.45 -11.92
N GLU A 101 -16.90 -21.89 -10.80
CA GLU A 101 -17.25 -22.34 -9.44
C GLU A 101 -18.64 -21.83 -8.97
N GLY A 102 -19.38 -21.09 -9.80
CA GLY A 102 -20.70 -20.55 -9.48
C GLY A 102 -20.68 -19.31 -8.58
N GLY A 103 -19.52 -18.69 -8.42
CA GLY A 103 -19.36 -17.42 -7.72
C GLY A 103 -19.74 -16.20 -8.58
N ASP A 104 -19.55 -15.01 -8.02
CA ASP A 104 -19.81 -13.73 -8.71
C ASP A 104 -18.49 -13.11 -9.20
N PRO A 105 -18.18 -13.15 -10.51
CA PRO A 105 -16.93 -12.63 -11.07
C PRO A 105 -16.79 -11.12 -10.89
N SER A 106 -17.90 -10.39 -10.74
CA SER A 106 -17.87 -8.94 -10.54
C SER A 106 -17.22 -8.54 -9.22
N LYS A 107 -16.99 -9.48 -8.29
CA LYS A 107 -16.27 -9.26 -7.03
C LYS A 107 -14.74 -9.32 -7.19
N VAL A 108 -14.24 -9.84 -8.31
CA VAL A 108 -12.81 -9.88 -8.60
C VAL A 108 -12.39 -8.55 -9.22
N ASN A 109 -11.85 -7.65 -8.40
CA ASN A 109 -11.37 -6.34 -8.81
C ASN A 109 -10.09 -5.94 -8.05
N PRO A 110 -9.27 -5.03 -8.60
CA PRO A 110 -8.20 -4.40 -7.85
C PRO A 110 -8.71 -3.71 -6.58
N VAL A 111 -8.07 -3.99 -5.45
CA VAL A 111 -8.45 -3.46 -4.12
C VAL A 111 -7.93 -2.05 -3.84
N VAL A 112 -7.03 -1.56 -4.70
CA VAL A 112 -6.50 -0.19 -4.67
C VAL A 112 -6.59 0.42 -6.07
N PRO A 113 -6.67 1.75 -6.19
CA PRO A 113 -6.64 2.43 -7.48
C PRO A 113 -5.48 1.92 -8.33
N THR A 114 -5.78 1.50 -9.56
CA THR A 114 -4.81 0.93 -10.49
C THR A 114 -4.85 1.69 -11.81
N GLN A 115 -3.69 2.08 -12.32
CA GLN A 115 -3.55 2.84 -13.56
C GLN A 115 -2.65 2.07 -14.53
N LEU A 116 -3.10 1.91 -15.77
CA LEU A 116 -2.29 1.38 -16.87
C LEU A 116 -1.70 2.53 -17.68
N LEU A 117 -0.38 2.60 -17.78
CA LEU A 117 0.32 3.56 -18.62
C LEU A 117 0.73 2.89 -19.93
N VAL A 118 0.16 3.37 -21.04
CA VAL A 118 0.51 2.96 -22.40
C VAL A 118 1.41 4.03 -23.00
N VAL A 119 2.74 3.83 -22.93
CA VAL A 119 3.69 4.90 -23.30
C VAL A 119 4.87 4.43 -24.15
N PHE A 120 5.11 3.12 -24.32
CA PHE A 120 6.26 2.61 -25.09
C PHE A 120 5.89 1.90 -26.40
N PHE A 121 4.64 2.06 -26.85
CA PHE A 121 4.12 1.39 -28.04
C PHE A 121 4.44 2.10 -29.37
N LEU A 122 5.08 3.27 -29.32
CA LEU A 122 5.46 4.03 -30.51
C LEU A 122 6.92 3.76 -30.85
N TYR A 123 7.14 3.28 -32.07
CA TYR A 123 8.46 3.16 -32.66
C TYR A 123 8.65 4.29 -33.68
N PHE A 124 9.81 4.94 -33.66
CA PHE A 124 10.15 5.94 -34.66
C PHE A 124 10.62 5.24 -35.94
N GLU A 125 9.72 5.13 -36.92
CA GLU A 125 10.05 4.53 -38.22
C GLU A 125 10.78 5.50 -39.16
N HIS A 126 10.63 6.81 -38.96
CA HIS A 126 11.27 7.83 -39.77
C HIS A 126 11.72 9.00 -38.91
N GLY A 127 13.03 9.30 -38.91
CA GLY A 127 13.60 10.52 -38.36
C GLY A 127 13.76 11.53 -39.48
N GLY A 128 13.32 12.77 -39.27
CA GLY A 128 13.35 13.82 -40.30
C GLY A 128 14.75 14.07 -40.84
N ASP A 129 14.83 14.32 -42.16
CA ASP A 129 16.04 14.73 -42.89
C ASP A 129 16.60 16.08 -42.40
#